data_AF-A0A5C7RLH6-F1
#
_entry.id   AF-A0A5C7RLH6-F1
#
_cell.length_a   1.000
_cell.length_b   1.000
_cell.length_c   1.000
_cell.angle_alpha   90.00
_cell.angle_beta   90.00
_cell.angle_gamma   90.00
#
_symmetry.space_group_name_H-M   'P 1'
#
loop_
_entity.id
_entity.type
_entity.pdbx_description
1 polymer ?
#
loop_
_entity_poly.entity_id
_entity_poly.type
_entity_poly.pdbx_seq_one_letter_code
_entity_poly.pdbx_strand_id
1 'polypeptide(L)'
;MQARTIVLSLILGSLSLNPWLFAAELPSIQASQTDFDQDGLVDSVETKLKTDPALADTDGDGLSDGMELGANLQQPRDSDRNSIIDALDWDDDGDHLPTVLESKQDTDHDGLA
;
A
#
# COMPACT_ATOMS: atom_id res chain seq x y z
N MET A 1 67.14 -4.47 27.86
CA MET A 1 65.97 -5.14 27.24
C MET A 1 64.88 -5.21 28.31
N GLN A 2 63.95 -4.25 28.33
CA GLN A 2 62.86 -4.27 29.30
C GLN A 2 61.59 -4.75 28.61
N ALA A 3 61.19 -5.97 28.92
CA ALA A 3 59.90 -6.53 28.55
C ALA A 3 58.82 -5.79 29.36
N ARG A 4 57.99 -4.99 28.68
CA ARG A 4 56.83 -4.36 29.30
C ARG A 4 55.69 -5.37 29.27
N THR A 5 55.53 -6.09 30.38
CA THR A 5 54.36 -6.90 30.68
C THR A 5 53.13 -5.99 30.65
N ILE A 6 52.28 -6.12 29.63
CA ILE A 6 50.98 -5.48 29.61
C ILE A 6 50.06 -6.36 30.44
N VAL A 7 49.79 -5.94 31.68
CA VAL A 7 48.67 -6.44 32.46
C VAL A 7 47.45 -5.68 31.97
N LEU A 8 46.70 -6.24 31.03
CA LEU A 8 45.40 -5.68 30.65
C LEU A 8 44.34 -6.36 31.51
N SER A 9 43.91 -5.62 32.53
CA SER A 9 42.90 -5.98 33.52
C SER A 9 41.64 -6.59 32.88
N LEU A 10 41.16 -7.69 33.48
CA LEU A 10 39.77 -8.10 33.33
C LEU A 10 38.87 -6.94 33.79
N ILE A 11 38.20 -6.30 32.83
CA ILE A 11 36.98 -5.57 33.12
C ILE A 11 35.85 -6.50 32.69
N LEU A 12 35.33 -7.26 33.65
CA LEU A 12 33.95 -7.78 33.56
C LEU A 12 33.04 -6.54 33.63
N GLY A 13 32.81 -5.95 32.46
CA GLY A 13 32.03 -4.73 32.30
C GLY A 13 31.05 -4.93 31.17
N SER A 14 29.94 -5.58 31.51
CA SER A 14 28.64 -5.51 30.85
C SER A 14 28.69 -5.55 29.32
N LEU A 15 28.39 -6.72 28.73
CA LEU A 15 27.50 -6.69 27.58
C LEU A 15 26.27 -5.91 28.07
N SER A 16 26.19 -4.62 27.73
CA SER A 16 24.90 -3.98 27.58
C SER A 16 24.25 -4.73 26.44
N LEU A 17 23.69 -5.90 26.75
CA LEU A 17 22.57 -6.46 26.03
C LEU A 17 21.66 -5.27 25.85
N ASN A 18 21.61 -4.69 24.65
CA ASN A 18 20.63 -3.67 24.36
C ASN A 18 19.30 -4.30 24.78
N PRO A 19 18.60 -3.83 25.81
CA PRO A 19 17.29 -4.40 26.15
C PRO A 19 16.23 -4.05 25.08
N TRP A 20 16.69 -3.51 23.96
CA TRP A 20 15.97 -2.85 22.90
C TRP A 20 16.60 -3.12 21.52
N LEU A 21 17.18 -4.32 21.27
CA LEU A 21 16.91 -4.92 19.94
C LEU A 21 15.44 -5.35 19.95
N PHE A 22 14.60 -4.33 20.02
CA PHE A 22 13.16 -4.37 19.91
C PHE A 22 12.88 -4.95 18.53
N ALA A 23 12.05 -5.99 18.52
CA ALA A 23 11.50 -6.62 17.33
C ALA A 23 11.30 -5.62 16.18
N ALA A 24 12.02 -5.80 15.08
CA ALA A 24 11.73 -5.14 13.82
C ALA A 24 11.73 -6.12 12.65
N GLU A 25 11.46 -7.41 12.93
CA GLU A 25 11.46 -8.48 11.92
C GLU A 25 10.15 -9.26 11.88
N LEU A 26 9.03 -8.64 12.25
CA LEU A 26 7.71 -9.15 11.87
C LEU A 26 6.93 -7.99 11.26
N PRO A 27 6.95 -7.80 9.92
CA PRO A 27 5.89 -7.04 9.29
C PRO A 27 4.59 -7.80 9.61
N SER A 28 3.74 -7.12 10.38
CA SER A 28 2.32 -7.40 10.62
C SER A 28 1.92 -8.86 10.78
N ILE A 29 1.43 -9.20 11.98
CA ILE A 29 0.39 -10.22 12.13
C ILE A 29 -0.89 -9.67 11.47
N GLN A 30 -0.88 -9.55 10.14
CA GLN A 30 -2.08 -9.57 9.33
C GLN A 30 -2.41 -11.05 9.28
N ALA A 31 -3.35 -11.48 10.13
CA ALA A 31 -3.93 -12.81 10.02
C ALA A 31 -4.19 -13.06 8.53
N SER A 32 -3.55 -14.07 7.93
CA SER A 32 -3.64 -14.47 6.50
C SER A 32 -4.96 -14.04 5.87
N GLN A 33 -5.05 -12.77 5.47
CA GLN A 33 -6.21 -12.22 4.81
C GLN A 33 -5.85 -12.47 3.37
N THR A 34 -6.59 -13.40 2.78
CA THR A 34 -6.49 -13.69 1.36
C THR A 34 -6.64 -12.38 0.60
N ASP A 35 -5.79 -12.25 -0.40
CA ASP A 35 -5.79 -11.27 -1.48
C ASP A 35 -5.79 -12.15 -2.73
N PHE A 36 -7.00 -12.43 -3.23
CA PHE A 36 -7.21 -13.53 -4.15
C PHE A 36 -6.74 -13.20 -5.59
N ASP A 37 -6.87 -11.95 -6.01
CA ASP A 37 -6.46 -11.46 -7.33
C ASP A 37 -5.09 -10.74 -7.34
N GLN A 38 -4.52 -10.47 -6.17
CA GLN A 38 -3.17 -9.93 -5.98
C GLN A 38 -3.03 -8.46 -6.43
N ASP A 39 -4.08 -7.67 -6.29
CA ASP A 39 -4.08 -6.25 -6.61
C ASP A 39 -3.53 -5.35 -5.47
N GLY A 40 -3.33 -5.95 -4.29
CA GLY A 40 -2.80 -5.28 -3.09
C GLY A 40 -3.87 -4.88 -2.07
N LEU A 41 -5.14 -5.17 -2.32
CA LEU A 41 -6.22 -5.17 -1.34
C LEU A 41 -6.39 -6.57 -0.75
N VAL A 42 -7.11 -6.65 0.35
CA VAL A 42 -7.48 -7.94 0.95
C VAL A 42 -8.95 -8.18 0.68
N ASP A 43 -9.36 -9.44 0.46
CA ASP A 43 -10.74 -9.81 0.13
C ASP A 43 -11.79 -9.18 1.07
N SER A 44 -11.42 -9.03 2.35
CA SER A 44 -12.29 -8.46 3.38
C SER A 44 -12.46 -6.94 3.34
N VAL A 45 -11.52 -6.24 2.71
CA VAL A 45 -11.58 -4.80 2.40
C VAL A 45 -12.41 -4.63 1.14
N GLU A 46 -12.11 -5.41 0.11
CA GLU A 46 -12.82 -5.38 -1.17
C GLU A 46 -14.32 -5.62 -0.99
N THR A 47 -14.68 -6.67 -0.24
CA THR A 47 -16.09 -6.96 0.12
C THR A 47 -16.79 -5.78 0.82
N LYS A 48 -16.06 -4.95 1.59
CA LYS A 48 -16.65 -3.78 2.27
C LYS A 48 -16.81 -2.59 1.33
N LEU A 49 -15.89 -2.43 0.40
CA LEU A 49 -15.87 -1.37 -0.61
C LEU A 49 -16.73 -1.72 -1.82
N LYS A 50 -17.18 -2.97 -1.91
CA LYS A 50 -17.99 -3.56 -2.97
C LYS A 50 -17.25 -3.78 -4.28
N THR A 51 -15.92 -3.80 -4.24
CA THR A 51 -15.10 -4.36 -5.30
C THR A 51 -15.17 -5.89 -5.27
N ASP A 52 -14.78 -6.56 -6.36
CA ASP A 52 -14.83 -8.02 -6.50
C ASP A 52 -13.48 -8.64 -6.13
N PRO A 53 -13.38 -9.42 -5.02
CA PRO A 53 -12.13 -10.07 -4.62
C PRO A 53 -11.50 -11.01 -5.66
N ALA A 54 -12.23 -11.34 -6.73
CA ALA A 54 -11.74 -12.19 -7.81
C ALA A 54 -11.17 -11.40 -9.00
N LEU A 55 -11.28 -10.08 -9.00
CA LEU A 55 -10.94 -9.19 -10.11
C LEU A 55 -10.09 -8.05 -9.59
N ALA A 56 -8.82 -8.02 -10.02
CA ALA A 56 -7.93 -6.92 -9.67
C ALA A 56 -8.40 -5.55 -10.17
N ASP A 57 -9.39 -5.51 -11.07
CA ASP A 57 -9.96 -4.35 -11.76
C ASP A 57 -11.48 -4.61 -11.85
N THR A 58 -12.26 -4.02 -10.93
CA THR A 58 -13.68 -4.36 -10.78
C THR A 58 -14.56 -3.73 -11.85
N ASP A 59 -14.31 -2.47 -12.24
CA ASP A 59 -15.10 -1.77 -13.26
C ASP A 59 -14.58 -2.01 -14.70
N GLY A 60 -13.38 -2.57 -14.83
CA GLY A 60 -12.81 -2.99 -16.10
C GLY A 60 -12.26 -1.82 -16.92
N ASP A 61 -11.89 -0.73 -16.28
CA ASP A 61 -11.32 0.42 -16.96
C ASP A 61 -9.84 0.22 -17.32
N GLY A 62 -9.14 -0.70 -16.65
CA GLY A 62 -7.73 -1.04 -16.87
C GLY A 62 -6.76 -0.56 -15.78
N LEU A 63 -7.25 0.12 -14.75
CA LEU A 63 -6.57 0.33 -13.47
C LEU A 63 -6.99 -0.76 -12.48
N SER A 64 -6.31 -0.86 -11.35
CA SER A 64 -6.61 -1.88 -10.36
C SER A 64 -7.27 -1.23 -9.16
N ASP A 65 -8.19 -1.92 -8.49
CA ASP A 65 -8.94 -1.36 -7.38
C ASP A 65 -8.01 -0.81 -6.29
N GLY A 66 -6.90 -1.51 -6.03
CA GLY A 66 -5.85 -1.11 -5.11
C GLY A 66 -5.09 0.16 -5.50
N MET A 67 -4.97 0.47 -6.80
CA MET A 67 -4.40 1.73 -7.28
C MET A 67 -5.39 2.89 -7.12
N GLU A 68 -6.66 2.66 -7.40
CA GLU A 68 -7.69 3.70 -7.49
C GLU A 68 -8.19 4.15 -6.12
N LEU A 69 -8.36 3.22 -5.17
CA LEU A 69 -8.75 3.54 -3.79
C LEU A 69 -7.73 4.42 -3.04
N GLY A 70 -6.47 4.41 -3.49
CA GLY A 70 -5.38 5.13 -2.87
C GLY A 70 -5.04 4.66 -1.44
N ALA A 71 -4.28 5.48 -0.71
CA ALA A 71 -3.72 5.07 0.58
C ALA A 71 -4.71 5.04 1.76
N ASN A 72 -5.91 5.62 1.63
CA ASN A 72 -6.86 5.78 2.73
C ASN A 72 -8.21 5.08 2.48
N LEU A 73 -8.27 3.81 2.84
CA LEU A 73 -9.47 2.96 2.71
C LEU A 73 -10.69 3.42 3.53
N GLN A 74 -10.55 4.40 4.44
CA GLN A 74 -11.69 4.99 5.17
C GLN A 74 -12.34 6.14 4.40
N GLN A 75 -11.66 6.66 3.39
CA GLN A 75 -12.14 7.70 2.49
C GLN A 75 -11.75 7.28 1.06
N PRO A 76 -12.45 6.28 0.48
CA PRO A 76 -12.29 5.92 -0.91
C PRO A 76 -12.37 7.16 -1.80
N ARG A 77 -11.57 7.15 -2.86
CA ARG A 77 -11.56 8.22 -3.86
C ARG A 77 -12.88 8.20 -4.65
N ASP A 78 -13.37 9.38 -4.98
CA ASP A 78 -14.58 9.65 -5.77
C ASP A 78 -14.28 10.98 -6.51
N SER A 79 -13.75 10.84 -7.72
CA SER A 79 -13.13 11.93 -8.49
C SER A 79 -14.18 12.90 -9.05
N ASP A 80 -15.28 12.43 -9.64
CA ASP A 80 -16.38 13.25 -10.17
C ASP A 80 -17.46 13.60 -9.14
N ARG A 81 -17.46 12.96 -7.96
CA ARG A 81 -18.42 13.14 -6.85
C ARG A 81 -19.82 12.62 -7.16
N ASN A 82 -19.94 11.59 -7.98
CA ASN A 82 -21.20 10.95 -8.33
C ASN A 82 -21.66 9.89 -7.29
N SER A 83 -20.90 9.71 -6.20
CA SER A 83 -21.15 8.70 -5.13
C SER A 83 -20.82 7.25 -5.50
N ILE A 84 -20.18 7.04 -6.65
CA ILE A 84 -19.42 5.85 -7.00
C ILE A 84 -17.96 6.15 -6.65
N ILE A 85 -17.24 5.13 -6.18
CA ILE A 85 -15.81 5.30 -5.87
C ILE A 85 -15.03 5.00 -7.14
N ASP A 86 -13.84 5.58 -7.30
CA ASP A 86 -13.03 5.43 -8.52
C ASP A 86 -12.88 3.95 -8.92
N ALA A 87 -12.56 3.05 -7.98
CA ALA A 87 -12.47 1.59 -8.20
C ALA A 87 -13.79 0.86 -8.57
N LEU A 88 -14.89 1.58 -8.75
CA LEU A 88 -16.18 1.07 -9.22
C LEU A 88 -16.74 1.93 -10.36
N ASP A 89 -15.96 2.89 -10.86
CA ASP A 89 -16.35 3.84 -11.88
C ASP A 89 -15.42 3.74 -13.06
N TRP A 90 -15.96 3.29 -14.19
CA TRP A 90 -15.18 3.10 -15.39
C TRP A 90 -14.68 4.43 -16.02
N ASP A 91 -15.26 5.55 -15.61
CA ASP A 91 -15.03 6.91 -16.12
C ASP A 91 -14.99 7.87 -14.92
N ASP A 92 -13.81 7.99 -14.30
CA ASP A 92 -13.56 8.67 -13.03
C ASP A 92 -13.99 10.15 -12.99
N ASP A 93 -14.08 10.81 -14.14
CA ASP A 93 -14.34 12.24 -14.25
C ASP A 93 -15.62 12.60 -15.05
N GLY A 94 -16.24 11.60 -15.68
CA GLY A 94 -17.54 11.69 -16.35
C GLY A 94 -17.47 12.26 -17.77
N ASP A 95 -16.33 12.17 -18.45
CA ASP A 95 -16.13 12.69 -19.81
C ASP A 95 -16.49 11.68 -20.93
N HIS A 96 -16.82 10.44 -20.56
CA HIS A 96 -17.08 9.25 -21.38
C HIS A 96 -15.85 8.58 -22.00
N LEU A 97 -14.66 8.79 -21.44
CA LEU A 97 -13.47 8.00 -21.69
C LEU A 97 -13.17 7.11 -20.48
N PRO A 98 -12.60 5.92 -20.70
CA PRO A 98 -12.12 5.13 -19.58
C PRO A 98 -10.84 5.69 -18.98
N THR A 99 -10.71 5.60 -17.66
CA THR A 99 -9.61 6.20 -16.90
C THR A 99 -8.22 5.79 -17.41
N VAL A 100 -8.05 4.53 -17.81
CA VAL A 100 -6.77 4.03 -18.36
C VAL A 100 -6.34 4.73 -19.66
N LEU A 101 -7.28 5.28 -20.45
CA LEU A 101 -6.98 5.89 -21.76
C LEU A 101 -6.55 7.36 -21.64
N GLU A 102 -6.85 8.01 -20.54
CA GLU A 102 -6.61 9.45 -20.31
C GLU A 102 -5.17 9.73 -19.91
N SER A 103 -4.55 8.78 -19.20
CA SER A 103 -3.15 8.85 -18.75
C SER A 103 -2.12 8.91 -19.90
N LYS A 104 -2.57 8.90 -21.17
CA LYS A 104 -1.75 9.20 -22.36
C LYS A 104 -2.08 10.53 -23.06
N GLN A 105 -3.16 11.23 -22.70
CA GLN A 105 -3.65 12.35 -23.52
C GLN A 105 -4.59 13.36 -22.81
N ASP A 106 -4.16 14.02 -21.74
CA ASP A 106 -4.68 15.36 -21.38
C ASP A 106 -3.54 16.30 -20.89
N THR A 107 -3.37 17.45 -21.54
CA THR A 107 -2.32 18.46 -21.31
C THR A 107 -2.89 19.80 -20.83
N ASP A 108 -4.20 19.99 -20.87
CA ASP A 108 -4.87 21.28 -20.69
C ASP A 108 -6.02 21.29 -19.69
N HIS A 109 -6.30 20.16 -19.02
CA HIS A 109 -7.13 20.07 -17.82
C HIS A 109 -8.57 20.56 -18.05
N ASP A 110 -9.25 20.00 -19.05
CA ASP A 110 -10.71 20.04 -19.15
C ASP A 110 -11.40 18.85 -18.45
N GLY A 111 -10.58 17.99 -17.84
CA GLY A 111 -10.95 16.79 -17.11
C GLY A 111 -9.96 15.72 -17.50
N LEU A 112 -8.66 15.92 -17.23
CA LEU A 112 -7.72 15.04 -16.51
C LEU A 112 -6.28 15.59 -16.68
N ALA A 113 -5.22 15.27 -15.95
CA ALA A 113 -4.95 14.30 -14.90
C ALA A 113 -4.91 14.89 -13.48
#